data_AF-A0A9R1NYP9-F1
#
_entry.id   AF-A0A9R1NYP9-F1
#
_cell.length_a   1.000
_cell.length_b   1.000
_cell.length_c   1.000
_cell.angle_alpha   90.00
_cell.angle_beta   90.00
_cell.angle_gamma   90.00
#
_symmetry.space_group_name_H-M   'P 1'
#
loop_
_entity.id
_entity.type
_entity.pdbx_description
1 polymer ?
#
loop_
_entity_poly.entity_id
_entity_poly.type
_entity_poly.pdbx_seq_one_letter_code
_entity_poly.pdbx_strand_id
1 'polypeptide(L)'
;MANPNLTAGYVFQPTGRELIDHYLVPRAGLGGDIFPGFIEEGVDVLSLPPRELPFRENHIRDYGEVWGFFFAAKSAGETCPTPGAGGCWVQYGTEKPYYGSEGGREAVAFRRRFAYRYMWKGGAVWSPARWLMKEYRLNRDAAAFRRAHPDPEARDVVFVVHKVYRKPVLPPPADSSSSDSEEEGSERSMVLKRKRS
;
A
#
# COMPACT_ATOMS: atom_id res chain seq x y z
N MET A 1 19.34 -12.55 -6.92
CA MET A 1 18.99 -13.99 -7.02
C MET A 1 17.48 -14.10 -7.15
N ALA A 2 16.99 -14.78 -8.19
CA ALA A 2 15.55 -14.93 -8.44
C ALA A 2 14.88 -15.70 -7.29
N ASN A 3 13.75 -15.18 -6.78
CA ASN A 3 13.03 -15.82 -5.67
C ASN A 3 12.35 -17.10 -6.14
N PRO A 4 12.55 -18.25 -5.46
CA PRO A 4 11.99 -19.54 -5.85
C PRO A 4 10.46 -19.67 -5.70
N ASN A 5 9.78 -18.65 -5.17
CA ASN A 5 8.32 -18.65 -4.94
C ASN A 5 7.50 -17.81 -5.92
N LEU A 6 8.13 -17.22 -6.94
CA LEU A 6 7.40 -16.52 -8.01
C LEU A 6 7.70 -17.22 -9.33
N THR A 7 6.68 -17.87 -9.91
CA THR A 7 6.75 -18.37 -11.28
C THR A 7 7.21 -17.23 -12.18
N ALA A 8 8.21 -17.49 -13.04
CA ALA A 8 8.72 -16.51 -13.98
C ALA A 8 7.56 -15.83 -14.71
N GLY A 9 7.53 -14.49 -14.69
CA GLY A 9 6.45 -13.70 -15.30
C GLY A 9 5.30 -13.32 -14.36
N TYR A 10 5.39 -13.56 -13.05
CA TYR A 10 4.41 -13.07 -12.06
C TYR A 10 5.02 -12.03 -11.11
N VAL A 11 4.24 -11.01 -10.75
CA VAL A 11 4.61 -9.97 -9.79
C VAL A 11 3.57 -9.85 -8.69
N PHE A 12 4.02 -9.53 -7.48
CA PHE A 12 3.15 -9.28 -6.34
C PHE A 12 2.44 -7.94 -6.52
N GLN A 13 1.12 -7.98 -6.73
CA GLN A 13 0.31 -6.80 -7.01
C GLN A 13 -1.11 -6.93 -6.45
N PRO A 14 -1.27 -7.12 -5.13
CA PRO A 14 -2.58 -7.24 -4.50
C PRO A 14 -3.43 -5.98 -4.68
N THR A 15 -4.73 -6.20 -4.74
CA THR A 15 -5.78 -5.21 -4.56
C THR A 15 -5.81 -4.71 -3.12
N GLY A 16 -6.58 -3.64 -2.88
CA GLY A 16 -6.77 -3.15 -1.51
C GLY A 16 -7.44 -4.19 -0.60
N ARG A 17 -8.39 -4.95 -1.15
CA ARG A 17 -9.10 -6.00 -0.41
C ARG A 17 -8.16 -7.15 -0.06
N GLU A 18 -7.32 -7.61 -0.99
CA GLU A 18 -6.35 -8.67 -0.72
C GLU A 18 -5.30 -8.26 0.31
N LEU A 19 -4.84 -7.00 0.29
CA LEU A 19 -3.96 -6.48 1.35
C LEU A 19 -4.61 -6.54 2.73
N ILE A 20 -5.92 -6.29 2.80
CA ILE A 20 -6.66 -6.34 4.05
C ILE A 20 -6.83 -7.79 4.49
N ASP A 21 -7.44 -8.62 3.63
CA ASP A 21 -7.89 -9.97 3.97
C ASP A 21 -6.76 -10.98 4.15
N HIS A 22 -5.66 -10.84 3.40
CA HIS A 22 -4.57 -11.83 3.38
C HIS A 22 -3.28 -11.37 4.07
N TYR A 23 -3.22 -10.12 4.52
CA TYR A 23 -2.03 -9.58 5.20
C TYR A 23 -2.38 -8.89 6.50
N LEU A 24 -3.26 -7.89 6.48
CA LEU A 24 -3.59 -7.14 7.70
C LEU A 24 -4.42 -7.97 8.69
N VAL A 25 -5.53 -8.57 8.24
CA VAL A 25 -6.45 -9.36 9.08
C VAL A 25 -5.73 -10.56 9.72
N PRO A 26 -4.95 -11.39 8.99
CA PRO A 26 -4.18 -12.48 9.59
C PRO A 26 -3.08 -11.99 10.54
N ARG A 27 -2.37 -10.91 10.18
CA ARG A 27 -1.32 -10.33 11.06
C ARG A 27 -1.90 -9.81 12.38
N ALA A 28 -3.16 -9.38 12.38
CA ALA A 28 -3.89 -8.98 13.57
C ALA A 28 -4.54 -10.14 14.34
N GLY A 29 -4.31 -11.40 13.94
CA GLY A 29 -4.90 -12.56 14.62
C GLY A 29 -6.41 -12.67 14.47
N LEU A 30 -7.00 -12.02 13.47
CA LEU A 30 -8.45 -12.03 13.22
C LEU A 30 -8.90 -13.21 12.34
N GLY A 31 -8.00 -14.16 12.09
CA GLY A 31 -8.20 -15.29 11.17
C GLY A 31 -7.79 -14.96 9.73
N GLY A 32 -8.08 -15.89 8.81
CA GLY A 32 -7.77 -15.76 7.39
C GLY A 32 -6.43 -16.40 7.00
N ASP A 33 -6.29 -16.64 5.70
CA ASP A 33 -5.09 -17.26 5.12
C ASP A 33 -4.13 -16.21 4.60
N ILE A 34 -2.85 -16.39 4.92
CA ILE A 34 -1.76 -15.56 4.38
C ILE A 34 -1.39 -16.10 3.00
N PHE A 35 -1.45 -15.23 1.99
CA PHE A 35 -1.06 -15.59 0.63
C PHE A 35 0.41 -15.30 0.34
N PRO A 36 1.05 -16.10 -0.55
CA PRO A 36 2.43 -15.84 -0.98
C PRO A 36 2.58 -14.43 -1.54
N GLY A 37 3.53 -13.68 -0.98
CA GLY A 37 3.72 -12.28 -1.32
C GLY A 37 4.80 -11.64 -0.46
N PHE A 38 5.15 -10.39 -0.77
CA PHE A 38 6.22 -9.69 -0.07
C PHE A 38 5.78 -8.28 0.32
N ILE A 39 5.67 -8.08 1.63
CA ILE A 39 5.53 -6.76 2.25
C ILE A 39 6.74 -6.62 3.16
N GLU A 40 7.55 -5.59 2.94
CA GLU A 40 8.79 -5.37 3.69
C GLU A 40 8.48 -4.89 5.12
N GLU A 41 9.28 -5.34 6.08
CA GLU A 41 9.17 -4.98 7.49
C GLU A 41 10.32 -4.08 7.94
N GLY A 42 10.13 -3.31 9.01
CA GLY A 42 11.19 -2.49 9.61
C GLY A 42 11.60 -1.26 8.79
N VAL A 43 10.89 -0.92 7.71
CA VAL A 43 11.16 0.27 6.89
C VAL A 43 10.31 1.45 7.37
N ASP A 44 10.94 2.54 7.83
CA ASP A 44 10.24 3.78 8.15
C ASP A 44 9.96 4.60 6.88
N VAL A 45 8.87 4.24 6.19
CA VAL A 45 8.43 4.87 4.94
C VAL A 45 8.24 6.38 5.05
N LEU A 46 7.84 6.88 6.22
CA LEU A 46 7.53 8.30 6.40
C LEU A 46 8.81 9.14 6.60
N SER A 47 9.86 8.51 7.15
CA SER A 47 11.15 9.17 7.41
C SER A 47 12.15 9.07 6.26
N LEU A 48 11.88 8.22 5.25
CA LEU A 48 12.73 8.08 4.07
C LEU A 48 12.14 8.80 2.84
N PRO A 49 12.99 9.43 2.00
CA PRO A 49 12.52 9.91 0.71
C PRO A 49 12.08 8.72 -0.16
N PRO A 50 11.00 8.85 -0.94
CA PRO A 50 10.40 7.71 -1.64
C PRO A 50 11.36 6.97 -2.59
N ARG A 51 12.33 7.69 -3.17
CA ARG A 51 13.35 7.16 -4.08
C ARG A 51 14.39 6.25 -3.40
N GLU A 52 14.54 6.35 -2.08
CA GLU A 52 15.51 5.57 -1.28
C GLU A 52 14.83 4.39 -0.57
N LEU A 53 13.52 4.19 -0.79
CA LEU A 53 12.83 3.01 -0.29
C LEU A 53 13.34 1.75 -0.99
N PRO A 54 13.47 0.62 -0.26
CA PRO A 54 14.03 -0.62 -0.80
C PRO A 54 13.01 -1.34 -1.67
N PHE A 55 12.78 -0.85 -2.89
CA PHE A 55 11.93 -1.52 -3.86
C PHE A 55 12.62 -2.79 -4.40
N ARG A 56 11.85 -3.86 -4.53
CA ARG A 56 12.34 -5.09 -5.16
C ARG A 56 12.53 -4.89 -6.65
N GLU A 57 13.55 -5.54 -7.19
CA GLU A 57 13.91 -5.46 -8.61
C GLU A 57 12.73 -5.83 -9.54
N ASN A 58 11.94 -6.84 -9.17
CA ASN A 58 10.77 -7.25 -9.93
C ASN A 58 9.57 -6.29 -9.84
N HIS A 59 9.61 -5.27 -8.98
CA HIS A 59 8.63 -4.19 -8.89
C HIS A 59 9.11 -2.88 -9.52
N ILE A 60 10.25 -2.92 -10.21
CA ILE A 60 10.75 -1.82 -11.04
C ILE A 60 10.45 -2.18 -12.49
N ARG A 61 9.80 -1.28 -13.21
CA ARG A 61 9.48 -1.42 -14.64
C ARG A 61 10.12 -0.30 -15.43
N ASP A 62 10.09 -0.46 -16.75
CA ASP A 62 10.56 0.55 -17.69
C ASP A 62 9.79 1.87 -17.52
N TYR A 63 10.37 2.96 -18.03
CA TYR A 63 9.79 4.31 -17.96
C TYR A 63 9.54 4.84 -16.53
N GLY A 64 10.20 4.23 -15.55
CA GLY A 64 10.25 4.70 -14.17
C GLY A 64 9.06 4.29 -13.31
N GLU A 65 8.19 3.40 -13.78
CA GLU A 65 7.16 2.82 -12.91
C GLU A 65 7.82 1.94 -11.83
N VAL A 66 7.45 2.17 -10.56
CA VAL A 66 7.94 1.37 -9.44
C VAL A 66 6.89 1.29 -8.34
N TRP A 67 6.82 0.17 -7.64
CA TRP A 67 5.96 0.02 -6.47
C TRP A 67 6.56 -0.86 -5.36
N GLY A 68 6.08 -0.68 -4.14
CA GLY A 68 6.47 -1.46 -2.98
C GLY A 68 5.38 -1.46 -1.93
N PHE A 69 5.45 -2.45 -1.03
CA PHE A 69 4.53 -2.62 0.08
C PHE A 69 5.35 -2.75 1.36
N PHE A 70 4.97 -2.00 2.39
CA PHE A 70 5.74 -1.89 3.63
C PHE A 70 4.77 -1.96 4.81
N PHE A 71 5.08 -2.80 5.81
CA PHE A 71 4.40 -2.73 7.09
C PHE A 71 4.89 -1.52 7.86
N ALA A 72 3.97 -0.74 8.41
CA ALA A 72 4.30 0.47 9.16
C ALA A 72 3.99 0.28 10.64
N ALA A 73 4.90 0.77 11.50
CA ALA A 73 4.69 0.80 12.95
C ALA A 73 3.67 1.86 13.40
N LYS A 74 3.35 2.82 12.53
CA LYS A 74 2.42 3.93 12.81
C LYS A 74 1.65 4.34 11.56
N SER A 75 0.46 4.89 11.75
CA SER A 75 -0.29 5.55 10.66
C SER A 75 0.30 6.91 10.34
N ALA A 76 0.17 7.33 9.09
CA ALA A 76 0.52 8.65 8.61
C ALA A 76 -0.51 9.70 9.07
N GLY A 77 -0.01 10.81 9.61
CA GLY A 77 -0.79 12.03 9.79
C GLY A 77 -1.08 12.73 8.46
N GLU A 78 -1.94 13.75 8.46
CA GLU A 78 -2.36 14.46 7.24
C GLU A 78 -1.20 15.07 6.46
N THR A 79 -0.17 15.56 7.17
CA THR A 79 1.11 15.97 6.59
C THR A 79 2.23 15.32 7.39
N CYS A 80 3.08 14.54 6.72
CA CYS A 80 4.23 13.86 7.32
C CYS A 80 5.52 14.38 6.68
N PRO A 81 6.25 15.29 7.35
CA PRO A 81 7.57 15.70 6.91
C PRO A 81 8.54 14.52 6.90
N THR A 82 9.42 14.50 5.90
CA THR A 82 10.50 13.52 5.78
C THR A 82 11.81 14.21 6.17
N PRO A 83 12.33 13.96 7.39
CA PRO A 83 13.49 14.69 7.92
C PRO A 83 14.71 14.57 7.00
N GLY A 84 15.42 15.68 6.78
CA GLY A 84 16.63 15.71 5.94
C GLY A 84 16.40 15.51 4.44
N ALA A 85 15.21 15.12 4.00
CA ALA A 85 14.90 14.84 2.60
C ALA A 85 14.32 16.02 1.80
N GLY A 86 13.98 17.12 2.49
CA GLY A 86 13.40 18.30 1.86
C GLY A 86 12.02 18.06 1.23
N GLY A 87 11.21 17.17 1.82
CA GLY A 87 9.86 16.91 1.35
C GLY A 87 8.93 16.37 2.42
N CYS A 88 7.67 16.16 2.05
CA CYS A 88 6.66 15.61 2.94
C CYS A 88 5.61 14.80 2.18
N TRP A 89 5.05 13.80 2.84
CA TRP A 89 3.82 13.13 2.39
C TRP A 89 2.62 13.98 2.81
N VAL A 90 1.74 14.29 1.85
CA VAL A 90 0.52 15.08 2.11
C VAL A 90 -0.70 14.28 1.70
N GLN A 91 -1.66 14.13 2.61
CA GLN A 91 -2.92 13.45 2.36
C GLN A 91 -3.72 14.19 1.29
N TYR A 92 -4.43 13.43 0.45
CA TYR A 92 -5.39 13.98 -0.49
C TYR A 92 -6.57 13.04 -0.70
N GLY A 93 -7.71 13.62 -1.11
CA GLY A 93 -8.95 12.88 -1.31
C GLY A 93 -9.57 12.36 -0.02
N THR A 94 -10.69 11.65 -0.15
CA THR A 94 -11.43 11.09 0.97
C THR A 94 -10.90 9.71 1.36
N GLU A 95 -11.04 9.38 2.63
CA GLU A 95 -10.77 8.04 3.14
C GLU A 95 -11.80 7.05 2.57
N LYS A 96 -11.32 5.92 2.01
CA LYS A 96 -12.19 4.84 1.49
C LYS A 96 -12.38 3.80 2.60
N PRO A 97 -13.60 3.56 3.11
CA PRO A 97 -13.88 2.44 4.00
C PRO A 97 -13.91 1.12 3.22
N TYR A 98 -13.49 0.05 3.89
CA TYR A 98 -13.62 -1.33 3.44
C TYR A 98 -14.51 -2.05 4.44
N TYR A 99 -15.63 -2.57 3.97
CA TYR A 99 -16.56 -3.36 4.77
C TYR A 99 -16.20 -4.84 4.68
N GLY A 100 -16.62 -5.62 5.67
CA GLY A 100 -16.50 -7.08 5.66
C GLY A 100 -17.35 -7.72 4.55
N SER A 101 -17.59 -9.03 4.64
CA SER A 101 -18.47 -9.76 3.70
C SER A 101 -19.80 -9.02 3.45
N GLU A 102 -20.36 -9.19 2.25
CA GLU A 102 -21.50 -8.44 1.70
C GLU A 102 -22.55 -8.05 2.75
N GLY A 103 -22.68 -6.74 3.00
CA GLY A 103 -23.68 -6.18 3.93
C GLY A 103 -23.19 -5.85 5.34
N GLY A 104 -21.90 -6.02 5.64
CA GLY A 104 -21.31 -5.55 6.90
C GLY A 104 -21.53 -4.04 7.11
N ARG A 105 -22.20 -3.67 8.21
CA ARG A 105 -22.48 -2.24 8.55
C ARG A 105 -21.25 -1.49 9.08
N GLU A 106 -20.24 -2.22 9.54
CA GLU A 106 -19.03 -1.68 10.15
C GLU A 106 -17.84 -1.89 9.22
N ALA A 107 -17.06 -0.84 8.99
CA ALA A 107 -15.83 -0.94 8.20
C ALA A 107 -14.80 -1.78 8.97
N VAL A 108 -14.16 -2.73 8.29
CA VAL A 108 -13.06 -3.54 8.85
C VAL A 108 -11.70 -2.87 8.66
N ALA A 109 -11.60 -1.98 7.68
CA ALA A 109 -10.38 -1.26 7.37
C ALA A 109 -10.68 0.05 6.62
N PHE A 110 -9.67 0.91 6.54
CA PHE A 110 -9.74 2.17 5.82
C PHE A 110 -8.53 2.36 4.93
N ARG A 111 -8.69 3.15 3.86
CA ARG A 111 -7.60 3.55 2.99
C ARG A 111 -7.51 5.06 2.81
N ARG A 112 -6.32 5.60 3.08
CA ARG A 112 -5.94 7.00 2.80
C ARG A 112 -4.96 7.08 1.63
N ARG A 113 -4.89 8.25 0.98
CA ARG A 113 -4.01 8.51 -0.16
C ARG A 113 -3.13 9.71 0.15
N PHE A 114 -1.86 9.60 -0.25
CA PHE A 114 -0.85 10.62 -0.01
C PHE A 114 -0.03 10.87 -1.27
N ALA A 115 0.38 12.12 -1.46
CA ALA A 115 1.30 12.52 -2.50
C ALA A 115 2.55 13.12 -1.85
N TYR A 116 3.73 12.71 -2.32
CA TYR A 116 4.98 13.29 -1.82
C TYR A 116 5.22 14.63 -2.52
N ARG A 117 5.53 15.66 -1.72
CA ARG A 117 5.82 17.02 -2.17
C ARG A 117 7.25 17.38 -1.80
N TYR A 118 8.07 17.79 -2.77
CA TYR A 118 9.39 18.36 -2.46
C TYR A 118 9.27 19.87 -2.21
N MET A 119 9.95 20.35 -1.17
CA MET A 119 10.13 21.75 -0.87
C MET A 119 11.49 22.17 -1.40
N TRP A 120 11.54 22.99 -2.45
CA TRP A 120 12.80 23.56 -2.92
C TRP A 120 13.12 24.86 -2.17
N LYS A 121 14.42 25.21 -2.07
CA LYS A 121 14.86 26.51 -1.54
C LYS A 121 14.23 27.62 -2.38
N GLY A 122 13.30 28.38 -1.80
CA GLY A 122 12.54 29.42 -2.49
C GLY A 122 11.02 29.29 -2.39
N GLY A 123 10.50 28.35 -1.61
CA GLY A 123 9.07 28.25 -1.27
C GLY A 123 8.20 27.58 -2.34
N ALA A 124 8.74 27.31 -3.53
CA ALA A 124 8.03 26.57 -4.57
C ALA A 124 8.04 25.06 -4.28
N VAL A 125 6.83 24.49 -4.24
CA VAL A 125 6.61 23.04 -4.13
C VAL A 125 6.66 22.45 -5.54
N TRP A 126 7.65 21.59 -5.82
CA TRP A 126 7.78 20.89 -7.10
C TRP A 126 7.72 19.39 -6.87
N SER A 127 7.00 18.63 -7.71
CA SER A 127 6.90 17.17 -7.59
C SER A 127 7.10 16.51 -8.96
N PRO A 128 8.35 16.51 -9.47
CA PRO A 128 8.63 16.06 -10.83
C PRO A 128 8.31 14.57 -11.02
N ALA A 129 8.43 13.78 -9.94
CA ALA A 129 8.34 12.33 -9.98
C ALA A 129 7.02 11.76 -9.41
N ARG A 130 5.96 12.56 -9.21
CA ARG A 130 4.61 12.17 -8.71
C ARG A 130 4.58 10.89 -7.86
N TRP A 131 5.33 10.89 -6.76
CA TRP A 131 5.32 9.77 -5.81
C TRP A 131 4.01 9.75 -5.04
N LEU A 132 3.43 8.56 -4.94
CA LEU A 132 2.13 8.32 -4.35
C LEU A 132 2.24 7.22 -3.30
N MET A 133 1.43 7.35 -2.26
CA MET A 133 1.29 6.33 -1.23
C MET A 133 -0.20 6.08 -0.97
N LYS A 134 -0.56 4.81 -0.79
CA LYS A 134 -1.83 4.39 -0.23
C LYS A 134 -1.54 3.75 1.12
N GLU A 135 -2.16 4.27 2.16
CA GLU A 135 -2.15 3.66 3.47
C GLU A 135 -3.39 2.80 3.62
N TYR A 136 -3.23 1.55 4.06
CA TYR A 136 -4.30 0.64 4.45
C TYR A 136 -4.16 0.36 5.94
N ARG A 137 -5.23 0.59 6.71
CA ARG A 137 -5.24 0.44 8.17
C ARG A 137 -6.44 -0.37 8.62
N LEU A 138 -6.26 -1.30 9.55
CA LEU A 138 -7.40 -1.98 10.18
C LEU A 138 -8.22 -0.99 11.02
N ASN A 139 -9.54 -1.18 11.02
CA ASN A 139 -10.42 -0.49 11.94
C ASN A 139 -10.33 -1.16 13.32
N ARG A 140 -9.64 -0.49 14.25
CA ARG A 140 -9.44 -0.98 15.62
C ARG A 140 -10.69 -0.85 16.48
N ASP A 141 -11.59 0.03 16.06
CA ASP A 141 -12.91 0.20 16.64
C ASP A 141 -13.91 -0.80 16.06
N ALA A 142 -13.50 -1.71 15.17
CA ALA A 142 -14.38 -2.77 14.73
C ALA A 142 -14.65 -3.76 15.87
N ALA A 143 -15.87 -4.27 15.96
CA ALA A 143 -16.27 -5.25 16.98
C ALA A 143 -15.40 -6.52 16.91
N ALA A 144 -15.04 -6.96 15.71
CA ALA A 144 -14.14 -8.11 15.51
C ALA A 144 -12.75 -7.85 16.12
N PHE A 145 -12.18 -6.66 15.89
CA PHE A 145 -10.87 -6.28 16.43
C PHE A 145 -10.91 -6.21 17.96
N ARG A 146 -11.91 -5.51 18.53
CA ARG A 146 -12.06 -5.39 19.99
C ARG A 146 -12.29 -6.72 20.70
N ARG A 147 -12.95 -7.68 20.05
CA ARG A 147 -13.17 -9.02 20.61
C ARG A 147 -11.88 -9.85 20.64
N ALA A 148 -11.06 -9.74 19.60
CA ALA A 148 -9.78 -10.45 19.53
C ALA A 148 -8.70 -9.81 20.42
N HIS A 149 -8.78 -8.49 20.64
CA HIS A 149 -7.84 -7.71 21.45
C HIS A 149 -8.58 -7.01 22.60
N PRO A 150 -8.98 -7.74 23.66
CA PRO A 150 -9.72 -7.17 24.79
C PRO A 150 -8.86 -6.21 25.63
N ASP A 151 -7.55 -6.46 25.68
CA ASP A 151 -6.57 -5.68 26.43
C ASP A 151 -6.36 -4.28 25.78
N PRO A 152 -6.53 -3.18 26.54
CA PRO A 152 -6.23 -1.84 26.08
C PRO A 152 -4.78 -1.63 25.62
N GLU A 153 -3.78 -2.30 26.20
CA GLU A 153 -2.37 -2.10 25.79
C GLU A 153 -2.03 -2.77 24.46
N ALA A 154 -2.70 -3.88 24.12
CA ALA A 154 -2.63 -4.47 22.78
C ALA A 154 -3.22 -3.54 21.69
N ARG A 155 -3.96 -2.49 22.10
CA ARG A 155 -4.46 -1.43 21.22
C ARG A 155 -3.44 -0.33 20.93
N ASP A 156 -2.15 -0.54 21.18
CA ASP A 156 -1.10 0.33 20.62
C ASP A 156 -0.43 -0.26 19.37
N VAL A 157 -0.56 -1.56 19.13
CA VAL A 157 -0.02 -2.22 17.92
C VAL A 157 -0.81 -1.85 16.67
N VAL A 158 -0.26 -0.95 15.85
CA VAL A 158 -0.90 -0.48 14.62
C VAL A 158 -0.70 -1.50 13.48
N PHE A 159 -1.80 -1.95 12.86
CA PHE A 159 -1.76 -2.79 11.66
C PHE A 159 -1.96 -1.92 10.42
N VAL A 160 -0.85 -1.48 9.84
CA VAL A 160 -0.82 -0.62 8.65
C VAL A 160 0.09 -1.18 7.57
N VAL A 161 -0.36 -1.07 6.33
CA VAL A 161 0.47 -1.28 5.14
C VAL A 161 0.51 0.01 4.31
N HIS A 162 1.71 0.48 4.00
CA HIS A 162 1.94 1.51 2.99
C HIS A 162 2.26 0.86 1.65
N LYS A 163 1.42 1.12 0.64
CA LYS A 163 1.76 0.90 -0.76
C LYS A 163 2.36 2.18 -1.31
N VAL A 164 3.66 2.21 -1.58
CA VAL A 164 4.35 3.35 -2.20
C VAL A 164 4.59 3.05 -3.66
N TYR A 165 4.34 4.02 -4.54
CA TYR A 165 4.52 3.84 -5.97
C TYR A 165 4.77 5.15 -6.71
N ARG A 166 5.40 5.02 -7.88
CA ARG A 166 5.57 6.08 -8.86
C ARG A 166 4.95 5.64 -10.19
N LYS A 167 4.13 6.49 -10.77
CA LYS A 167 3.55 6.27 -12.11
C LYS A 167 4.61 6.53 -13.21
N PRO A 168 4.49 5.89 -14.38
CA PRO A 168 5.41 6.15 -15.49
C PRO A 168 5.36 7.62 -15.94
N VAL A 169 6.50 8.12 -16.45
CA VAL A 169 6.67 9.53 -16.87
C VAL A 169 5.99 9.82 -18.22
N LEU A 170 5.75 8.78 -19.04
CA LEU A 170 5.05 8.87 -20.32
C LEU A 170 3.71 8.13 -20.25
N PRO A 171 2.65 8.61 -20.95
CA PRO A 171 1.51 7.77 -21.20
C PRO A 171 2.00 6.53 -21.99
N PRO A 172 1.60 5.31 -21.62
CA PRO A 172 1.89 4.14 -22.45
C PRO A 172 1.37 4.39 -23.88
N PRO A 173 2.02 3.84 -24.92
CA PRO A 173 1.50 3.92 -26.29
C PRO A 173 0.03 3.49 -26.31
N ALA A 174 -0.75 4.13 -27.19
CA ALA A 174 -2.21 4.21 -27.16
C ALA A 174 -2.95 2.90 -27.45
N ASP A 175 -2.59 1.81 -26.80
CA ASP A 175 -3.27 0.51 -26.87
C ASP A 175 -3.50 -0.03 -25.45
N SER A 176 -4.15 0.76 -24.58
CA SER A 176 -4.64 0.26 -23.29
C SER A 176 -5.65 1.24 -22.69
N SER A 177 -6.93 1.08 -23.02
CA SER A 177 -8.02 1.67 -22.26
C SER A 177 -8.04 1.06 -20.85
N SER A 178 -7.23 1.61 -19.94
CA SER A 178 -7.27 1.25 -18.53
C SER A 178 -8.45 1.96 -17.86
N SER A 179 -9.65 1.45 -18.12
CA SER A 179 -10.78 1.63 -17.19
C SER A 179 -10.39 0.97 -15.88
N ASP A 180 -10.43 1.72 -14.78
CA ASP A 180 -10.20 1.25 -13.40
C ASP A 180 -11.39 0.42 -12.92
N SER A 181 -11.76 -0.60 -13.71
CA SER A 181 -12.82 -1.54 -13.42
C SER A 181 -12.20 -2.67 -12.60
N GLU A 182 -12.52 -2.69 -11.30
CA GLU A 182 -12.28 -3.82 -10.42
C GLU A 182 -13.14 -5.00 -10.92
N GLU A 183 -12.72 -5.72 -11.98
CA GLU A 183 -13.37 -6.95 -12.41
C GLU A 183 -12.99 -8.11 -11.47
N GLU A 184 -14.00 -8.67 -10.83
CA GLU A 184 -13.97 -9.97 -10.17
C GLU A 184 -13.78 -11.08 -11.21
N GLY A 185 -12.76 -11.92 -11.03
CA GLY A 185 -12.53 -13.05 -11.92
C GLY A 185 -11.49 -14.06 -11.43
N SER A 186 -12.01 -15.19 -10.92
CA SER A 186 -11.44 -16.55 -10.86
C SER A 186 -10.27 -16.87 -9.91
N GLU A 187 -10.48 -17.91 -9.10
CA GLU A 187 -9.74 -18.41 -7.93
C GLU A 187 -8.32 -18.97 -8.18
N ARG A 188 -7.61 -18.54 -9.22
CA ARG A 188 -6.17 -18.88 -9.39
C ARG A 188 -5.28 -17.67 -9.07
N SER A 189 -4.89 -17.56 -7.80
CA SER A 189 -3.81 -16.70 -7.29
C SER A 189 -3.92 -15.22 -7.69
N MET A 190 -5.02 -14.57 -7.29
CA MET A 190 -5.35 -13.17 -7.62
C MET A 190 -4.29 -12.13 -7.15
N VAL A 191 -3.48 -12.49 -6.14
CA VAL A 191 -2.39 -11.66 -5.58
C VAL A 191 -1.19 -11.52 -6.52
N LEU A 192 -0.97 -12.53 -7.37
CA LEU A 192 0.13 -12.57 -8.33
C LEU A 192 -0.40 -12.24 -9.71
N LYS A 193 -0.02 -11.08 -10.24
CA LYS A 193 -0.43 -10.65 -11.58
C LYS A 193 0.67 -10.94 -12.58
N ARG A 194 0.28 -11.29 -13.81
CA ARG A 194 1.25 -11.44 -14.90
C ARG A 194 2.00 -10.12 -15.09
N LYS A 195 3.34 -10.21 -15.13
CA LYS A 195 4.22 -9.10 -15.49
C LYS A 195 3.89 -8.72 -16.93
N ARG A 196 3.32 -7.53 -17.14
CA ARG A 196 3.14 -6.98 -18.48
C ARG A 196 4.53 -6.59 -19.00
N SER A 197 4.90 -7.14 -20.16
CA SER A 197 6.10 -6.75 -20.92
C SER A 197 6.00 -5.30 -21.37
#